data_AF-A0A957GSV5-F1
#
_entry.id   AF-A0A957GSV5-F1
#
_cell.length_a   1.000
_cell.length_b   1.000
_cell.length_c   1.000
_cell.angle_alpha   90.00
_cell.angle_beta   90.00
_cell.angle_gamma   90.00
#
_symmetry.space_group_name_H-M   'P 1'
#
loop_
_entity.id
_entity.type
_entity.pdbx_description
1 polymer ?
#
loop_
_entity_poly.entity_id
_entity_poly.type
_entity_poly.pdbx_seq_one_letter_code
_entity_poly.pdbx_strand_id
1 'polypeptide(L)'
;NPNYQSVLETAVDNHTTIPLLELCQSFPGDEAEAVLAYAQSASFVAYLQSRYGNQAVGQIILAHRDGADCEAGVARALQISLRDLNEAWLADLEPPTPLAYFFDVSGFWLLLLLAGFGITGLLILKPSRG
;
A
#
# COMPACT_ATOMS: atom_id res chain seq x y z
N ASN A 1 -6.63 6.88 16.02
CA ASN A 1 -5.76 7.77 16.81
C ASN A 1 -4.92 8.56 15.81
N PRO A 2 -4.99 9.90 15.74
CA PRO A 2 -4.24 10.70 14.76
C PRO A 2 -2.71 10.48 14.83
N ASN A 3 -2.18 10.02 15.96
CA ASN A 3 -0.76 9.69 16.11
C ASN A 3 -0.32 8.43 15.33
N TYR A 4 -1.24 7.49 15.05
CA TYR A 4 -0.86 6.22 14.40
C TYR A 4 -0.44 6.40 12.95
N GLN A 5 -1.08 7.32 12.23
CA GLN A 5 -0.73 7.57 10.85
C GLN A 5 0.69 8.13 10.74
N SER A 6 1.02 9.18 11.49
CA SER A 6 2.35 9.80 11.48
C SER A 6 3.46 8.84 11.93
N VAL A 7 3.19 8.02 12.96
CA VAL A 7 4.15 7.02 13.46
C VAL A 7 4.41 5.95 12.40
N LEU A 8 3.36 5.46 11.73
CA LEU A 8 3.50 4.45 10.68
C LEU A 8 4.22 5.01 9.46
N GLU A 9 3.83 6.20 8.97
CA GLU A 9 4.49 6.88 7.84
C GLU A 9 5.99 7.04 8.11
N THR A 10 6.35 7.55 9.29
CA THR A 10 7.75 7.71 9.69
C THR A 10 8.50 6.37 9.73
N ALA A 11 7.86 5.29 10.19
CA ALA A 11 8.47 3.98 10.26
C ALA A 11 8.67 3.33 8.88
N VAL A 12 7.71 3.53 7.96
CA VAL A 12 7.82 3.08 6.55
C VAL A 12 8.97 3.82 5.87
N ASP A 13 9.00 5.15 5.96
CA ASP A 13 10.06 5.96 5.35
C ASP A 13 11.46 5.57 5.85
N ASN A 14 11.60 5.34 7.15
CA ASN A 14 12.87 4.97 7.78
C ASN A 14 13.20 3.47 7.69
N HIS A 15 12.32 2.65 7.11
CA HIS A 15 12.46 1.19 7.06
C HIS A 15 12.62 0.56 8.46
N THR A 16 11.90 1.09 9.45
CA THR A 16 11.91 0.64 10.85
C THR A 16 10.57 0.00 11.26
N THR A 17 9.80 -0.49 10.30
CA THR A 17 8.57 -1.26 10.56
C THR A 17 8.89 -2.59 11.23
N ILE A 18 8.00 -3.06 12.11
CA ILE A 18 8.15 -4.37 12.76
C ILE A 18 7.57 -5.43 11.82
N PRO A 19 8.34 -6.45 11.39
CA PRO A 19 7.80 -7.53 10.56
C PRO A 19 6.60 -8.21 11.24
N LEU A 20 5.55 -8.49 10.48
CA LEU A 20 4.35 -9.13 11.05
C LEU A 20 4.68 -10.45 11.77
N LEU A 21 5.64 -11.22 11.27
CA LEU A 21 6.08 -12.47 11.89
C LEU A 21 6.69 -12.26 13.29
N GLU A 22 7.39 -11.14 13.52
CA GLU A 22 7.94 -10.80 14.83
C GLU A 22 6.83 -10.45 15.83
N LEU A 23 5.80 -9.70 15.38
CA LEU A 23 4.61 -9.41 16.18
C LEU A 23 3.83 -10.68 16.56
N CYS A 24 3.96 -11.77 15.81
CA CYS A 24 3.37 -13.06 16.14
C CYS A 24 4.13 -13.80 17.25
N GLN A 25 5.43 -13.56 17.41
CA GLN A 25 6.26 -14.24 18.40
C GLN A 25 6.23 -13.54 19.76
N SER A 26 6.35 -12.21 19.76
CA SER A 26 6.37 -11.42 20.98
C SER A 26 5.86 -10.01 20.71
N PHE A 27 4.91 -9.56 21.53
CA PHE A 27 4.45 -8.18 21.46
C PHE A 27 5.47 -7.24 22.14
N PRO A 28 5.74 -6.05 21.58
CA PRO A 28 6.69 -5.11 22.17
C PRO A 28 6.33 -4.70 23.60
N GLY A 29 7.35 -4.61 24.46
CA GLY A 29 7.20 -4.16 25.85
C GLY A 29 7.45 -2.65 26.05
N ASP A 30 8.16 -2.01 25.12
CA ASP A 30 8.38 -0.56 25.12
C ASP A 30 7.13 0.17 24.62
N GLU A 31 6.82 1.33 25.22
CA GLU A 31 5.60 2.08 24.90
C GLU A 31 5.59 2.60 23.45
N ALA A 32 6.73 3.10 22.95
CA ALA A 32 6.81 3.63 21.59
C ALA A 32 6.68 2.51 20.55
N GLU A 33 7.32 1.38 20.80
CA GLU A 33 7.24 0.21 19.93
C GLU A 33 5.84 -0.44 19.97
N ALA A 34 5.17 -0.45 21.13
CA ALA A 34 3.78 -0.88 21.24
C ALA A 34 2.83 0.04 20.46
N VAL A 35 3.05 1.36 20.49
CA VAL A 35 2.29 2.32 19.68
C VAL A 35 2.47 2.04 18.18
N LEU A 36 3.70 1.77 17.74
CA LEU A 36 3.98 1.36 16.35
C LEU A 36 3.27 0.05 16.00
N ALA A 37 3.34 -0.97 16.87
CA ALA A 37 2.67 -2.25 16.64
C ALA A 37 1.14 -2.09 16.49
N TYR A 38 0.50 -1.25 17.31
CA TYR A 38 -0.92 -0.92 17.16
C TYR A 38 -1.22 -0.16 15.87
N ALA A 39 -0.35 0.77 15.48
CA ALA A 39 -0.49 1.51 14.21
C ALA A 39 -0.39 0.55 13.00
N GLN A 40 0.58 -0.36 13.00
CA GLN A 40 0.74 -1.38 11.97
C GLN A 40 -0.46 -2.33 11.93
N SER A 41 -0.96 -2.79 13.07
CA SER A 41 -2.15 -3.67 13.13
C SER A 41 -3.38 -2.99 12.52
N ALA A 42 -3.64 -1.72 12.88
CA ALA A 42 -4.76 -0.98 12.32
C ALA A 42 -4.64 -0.80 10.80
N SER A 43 -3.46 -0.44 10.31
CA SER A 43 -3.18 -0.29 8.88
C SER A 43 -3.30 -1.62 8.13
N PHE A 44 -2.72 -2.69 8.67
CA PHE A 44 -2.74 -4.01 8.06
C PHE A 44 -4.17 -4.57 7.96
N VAL A 45 -4.98 -4.40 9.00
CA VAL A 45 -6.40 -4.79 8.95
C VAL A 45 -7.16 -3.97 7.89
N ALA A 46 -6.91 -2.66 7.80
CA ALA A 46 -7.51 -1.83 6.76
C ALA A 46 -7.10 -2.27 5.35
N TYR A 47 -5.83 -2.60 5.15
CA TYR A 47 -5.30 -3.17 3.91
C TYR A 47 -6.01 -4.48 3.55
N LEU A 48 -6.14 -5.41 4.51
CA LEU A 48 -6.86 -6.66 4.30
C LEU A 48 -8.31 -6.44 3.88
N GLN A 49 -9.00 -5.52 4.54
CA GLN A 49 -10.39 -5.18 4.21
C GLN A 49 -10.51 -4.55 2.82
N SER A 50 -9.60 -3.64 2.47
CA SER A 50 -9.56 -2.97 1.17
C SER A 50 -9.26 -3.95 0.03
N ARG A 51 -8.28 -4.84 0.22
CA ARG A 51 -7.75 -5.71 -0.85
C ARG A 51 -8.49 -7.05 -0.98
N TYR A 52 -8.94 -7.63 0.14
CA TYR A 52 -9.51 -8.98 0.19
C TYR A 52 -10.94 -9.02 0.79
N GLY A 53 -11.44 -7.88 1.29
CA GLY A 53 -12.77 -7.76 1.90
C GLY A 53 -12.81 -8.23 3.37
N ASN A 54 -13.87 -7.87 4.07
CA ASN A 54 -14.04 -8.18 5.51
C ASN A 54 -14.01 -9.69 5.82
N GLN A 55 -14.41 -10.54 4.86
CA GLN A 55 -14.39 -12.00 5.02
C GLN A 55 -12.97 -12.55 5.22
N ALA A 56 -11.95 -11.93 4.62
CA ALA A 56 -10.56 -12.36 4.74
C ALA A 56 -10.07 -12.31 6.18
N VAL A 57 -10.36 -11.21 6.89
CA VAL A 57 -10.05 -11.05 8.31
C VAL A 57 -10.73 -12.14 9.13
N GLY A 58 -12.01 -12.41 8.84
CA GLY A 58 -12.76 -13.49 9.49
C GLY A 58 -12.15 -14.87 9.26
N GLN A 59 -11.69 -15.17 8.03
CA GLN A 59 -11.06 -16.46 7.72
C GLN A 59 -9.72 -16.64 8.44
N ILE A 60 -8.90 -15.59 8.57
CA ILE A 60 -7.65 -15.65 9.34
C ILE A 60 -7.96 -15.93 10.82
N ILE A 61 -8.95 -15.24 11.40
CA ILE A 61 -9.39 -15.46 12.79
C ILE A 61 -9.88 -16.90 12.99
N LEU A 62 -10.68 -17.43 12.06
CA LEU A 62 -11.17 -18.81 12.11
C LEU A 62 -10.02 -19.82 12.00
N ALA A 63 -9.02 -19.56 11.15
CA ALA A 63 -7.86 -20.43 11.03
C ALA A 63 -7.06 -20.49 12.35
N HIS A 64 -6.87 -19.36 13.04
CA HIS A 64 -6.24 -19.34 14.37
C HIS A 64 -7.08 -20.07 15.43
N ARG A 65 -8.40 -19.90 15.40
CA ARG A 65 -9.31 -20.66 16.28
C ARG A 65 -9.15 -22.18 16.07
N ASP A 66 -8.90 -22.61 14.84
CA ASP A 66 -8.69 -24.01 14.48
C ASP A 66 -7.23 -24.48 14.71
N GLY A 67 -6.43 -23.69 15.44
CA GLY A 67 -5.07 -24.03 15.86
C GLY A 67 -3.97 -23.74 14.82
N ALA A 68 -4.28 -23.00 13.76
CA ALA A 68 -3.25 -22.51 12.85
C ALA A 68 -2.37 -21.45 13.55
N ASP A 69 -1.06 -21.58 13.42
CA ASP A 69 -0.14 -20.50 13.77
C ASP A 69 -0.28 -19.30 12.81
N CYS A 70 0.53 -18.25 13.01
CA CYS A 70 0.44 -17.00 12.25
C CYS A 70 0.55 -17.22 10.73
N GLU A 71 1.56 -17.97 10.30
CA GLU A 71 1.81 -18.20 8.88
C GLU A 71 0.75 -19.12 8.27
N ALA A 72 0.41 -20.22 8.95
CA ALA A 72 -0.60 -21.16 8.50
C ALA A 72 -1.99 -20.51 8.44
N GLY A 73 -2.30 -19.59 9.36
CA GLY A 73 -3.56 -18.85 9.39
C GLY A 73 -3.75 -18.01 8.12
N VAL A 74 -2.73 -17.25 7.75
CA VAL A 74 -2.72 -16.46 6.50
C VAL A 74 -2.72 -17.36 5.27
N ALA A 75 -1.86 -18.38 5.23
CA ALA A 75 -1.76 -19.27 4.08
C ALA A 75 -3.08 -20.00 3.79
N ARG A 76 -3.79 -20.46 4.83
CA ARG A 76 -5.10 -21.10 4.67
C ARG A 76 -6.16 -20.13 4.17
N ALA A 77 -6.21 -18.91 4.72
CA ALA A 77 -7.25 -17.94 4.41
C ALA A 77 -7.06 -17.28 3.03
N LEU A 78 -5.82 -16.96 2.67
CA LEU A 78 -5.51 -16.10 1.50
C LEU A 78 -4.68 -16.80 0.42
N GLN A 79 -4.22 -18.03 0.66
CA GLN A 79 -3.40 -18.80 -0.30
C GLN A 79 -2.09 -18.10 -0.70
N ILE A 80 -1.55 -17.27 0.20
CA ILE A 80 -0.25 -16.57 0.09
C ILE A 80 0.52 -16.69 1.40
N SER A 81 1.85 -16.52 1.37
CA SER A 81 2.65 -16.56 2.60
C SER A 81 2.48 -15.27 3.41
N LEU A 82 2.67 -15.35 4.74
CA LEU A 82 2.67 -14.17 5.61
C LEU A 82 3.76 -13.17 5.22
N ARG A 83 4.91 -13.66 4.75
CA ARG A 83 6.01 -12.83 4.24
C ARG A 83 5.60 -12.04 3.00
N ASP A 84 5.04 -12.71 1.98
CA ASP A 84 4.61 -12.02 0.75
C ASP A 84 3.47 -11.04 1.04
N LEU A 85 2.58 -11.37 1.99
CA LEU A 85 1.52 -10.46 2.44
C LEU A 85 2.08 -9.23 3.17
N ASN A 86 3.09 -9.41 4.02
CA ASN A 86 3.79 -8.31 4.69
C ASN A 86 4.45 -7.37 3.66
N GLU A 87 5.19 -7.94 2.70
CA GLU A 87 5.83 -7.17 1.62
C GLU A 87 4.80 -6.42 0.76
N ALA A 88 3.70 -7.09 0.39
CA ALA A 88 2.64 -6.48 -0.41
C ALA A 88 1.88 -5.37 0.34
N TRP A 89 1.73 -5.49 1.65
CA TRP A 89 1.15 -4.44 2.49
C TRP A 89 2.09 -3.23 2.61
N LEU A 90 3.39 -3.45 2.87
CA LEU A 90 4.36 -2.36 2.94
C LEU A 90 4.46 -1.60 1.61
N ALA A 91 4.43 -2.31 0.48
CA ALA A 91 4.41 -1.69 -0.85
C ALA A 91 3.14 -0.87 -1.12
N ASP A 92 2.01 -1.19 -0.49
CA ASP A 92 0.76 -0.40 -0.58
C ASP A 92 0.84 0.90 0.23
N LEU A 93 1.73 0.96 1.22
CA LEU A 93 1.99 2.16 2.03
C LEU A 93 3.03 3.09 1.40
N GLU A 94 3.83 2.62 0.45
CA GLU A 94 4.83 3.45 -0.20
C GLU A 94 4.16 4.57 -1.01
N PRO A 95 4.62 5.83 -0.87
CA PRO A 95 4.08 6.92 -1.66
C PRO A 95 4.37 6.69 -3.15
N PRO A 96 3.44 7.06 -4.05
CA PRO A 96 3.67 6.96 -5.48
C PRO A 96 4.91 7.77 -5.88
N THR A 97 5.68 7.26 -6.84
CA THR A 97 6.87 7.96 -7.33
C THR A 97 6.52 9.39 -7.79
N PRO A 98 7.43 10.37 -7.68
CA PRO A 98 7.16 11.75 -8.08
C PRO A 98 6.66 11.87 -9.52
N LEU A 99 7.16 11.01 -10.41
CA LEU A 99 6.73 10.92 -11.80
C LEU A 99 5.28 10.42 -11.92
N ALA A 100 4.94 9.32 -11.23
CA ALA A 100 3.59 8.78 -11.21
C ALA A 100 2.58 9.80 -10.66
N TYR A 101 2.92 10.46 -9.55
CA TYR A 101 2.11 11.53 -8.97
C TYR A 101 1.94 12.71 -9.93
N PHE A 102 3.01 13.14 -10.62
CA PHE A 102 2.94 14.22 -11.62
C PHE A 102 1.94 13.90 -12.74
N PHE A 103 1.98 12.68 -13.28
CA PHE A 103 1.07 12.26 -14.35
C PHE A 103 -0.38 12.11 -13.87
N ASP A 104 -0.60 11.61 -12.65
CA ASP A 104 -1.92 11.46 -12.06
C ASP A 104 -2.62 12.82 -11.89
N VAL A 105 -1.90 13.82 -11.37
CA VAL A 105 -2.43 15.18 -11.17
C VAL A 105 -2.52 15.99 -12.47
N SER A 106 -1.58 15.79 -13.40
CA SER A 106 -1.42 16.67 -14.58
C SER A 106 -1.98 16.09 -15.88
N GLY A 107 -2.58 14.89 -15.86
CA GLY A 107 -2.96 14.14 -17.06
C GLY A 107 -3.79 14.95 -18.08
N PHE A 108 -4.88 15.59 -17.63
CA PHE A 108 -5.72 16.40 -18.52
C PHE A 108 -4.99 17.60 -19.12
N TRP A 109 -4.13 18.27 -18.35
CA TRP A 109 -3.33 19.39 -18.84
C TRP A 109 -2.30 18.95 -19.88
N LEU A 110 -1.66 17.80 -19.68
CA LEU A 110 -0.72 17.23 -20.65
C LEU A 110 -1.42 16.91 -21.98
N LEU A 111 -2.64 16.39 -21.94
CA LEU A 111 -3.44 16.15 -23.14
C LEU A 111 -3.77 17.44 -23.89
N LEU A 112 -4.19 18.50 -23.18
CA LEU A 112 -4.43 19.81 -23.79
C LEU A 112 -3.16 20.41 -24.41
N LEU A 113 -2.03 20.27 -23.73
CA LEU A 113 -0.73 20.75 -24.18
C LEU A 113 -0.30 20.04 -25.48
N LEU A 114 -0.43 18.71 -25.54
CA LEU A 114 -0.18 17.91 -26.74
C LEU A 114 -1.14 18.25 -27.88
N ALA A 115 -2.43 18.44 -27.59
CA ALA A 115 -3.42 18.83 -28.58
C ALA A 115 -3.10 20.21 -29.18
N GLY A 116 -2.71 21.17 -28.34
CA GLY A 116 -2.24 22.49 -28.77
C GLY A 116 -1.09 22.38 -29.75
N PHE A 117 0.00 21.70 -29.39
CA PHE A 117 1.14 21.48 -30.28
C PHE A 117 0.78 20.74 -31.56
N GLY A 118 -0.10 19.75 -31.50
CA GLY A 118 -0.59 19.02 -32.68
C GLY A 118 -1.33 19.94 -33.66
N ILE A 119 -2.18 20.83 -33.15
CA ILE A 119 -2.89 21.82 -33.96
C ILE A 119 -1.90 22.80 -34.60
N THR A 120 -0.94 23.34 -33.84
CA THR A 120 0.06 24.26 -34.37
C THR A 120 0.94 23.60 -35.43
N GLY A 121 1.37 22.36 -35.19
CA GLY A 121 2.13 21.57 -36.15
C GLY A 121 1.35 21.34 -37.45
N LEU A 122 0.06 21.00 -37.35
CA LEU A 122 -0.82 20.80 -38.50
C LEU A 122 -1.03 22.09 -39.31
N LEU A 123 -1.08 23.25 -38.65
CA LEU A 123 -1.17 24.55 -39.31
C LEU A 123 0.12 24.94 -40.04
N ILE A 124 1.29 24.58 -39.50
CA ILE A 124 2.60 24.86 -40.10
C ILE A 124 2.90 23.91 -41.27
N LEU A 125 2.47 22.65 -41.18
CA LEU A 125 2.63 21.63 -42.22
C LEU A 125 1.68 21.80 -43.42
N LYS A 126 1.06 22.98 -43.59
CA LYS A 126 0.21 23.28 -44.75
C LYS A 126 0.97 22.94 -46.04
N PRO A 127 0.54 21.93 -46.81
CA PRO A 127 1.28 21.48 -47.98
C PRO A 127 1.27 22.60 -49.03
N SER A 128 2.47 23.03 -49.43
CA SER A 128 2.67 23.83 -50.63
C SER A 128 2.19 23.00 -51.81
N ARG A 129 0.95 23.23 -52.25
CA ARG A 129 0.45 22.71 -53.53
C ARG A 129 1.24 23.42 -54.63
N GLY A 130 2.20 22.71 -55.21
CA GLY A 130 2.82 23.05 -56.49
C GLY A 130 1.84 22.90 -57.64
#